data_AF-A0A3B0WJT3-F1
#
_entry.id   AF-A0A3B0WJT3-F1
#
_cell.length_a   1.000
_cell.length_b   1.000
_cell.length_c   1.000
_cell.angle_alpha   90.00
_cell.angle_beta   90.00
_cell.angle_gamma   90.00
#
_symmetry.space_group_name_H-M   'P 1'
#
loop_
_entity.id
_entity.type
_entity.pdbx_description
1 polymer ?
#
loop_
_entity_poly.entity_id
_entity_poly.type
_entity_poly.pdbx_seq_one_letter_code
_entity_poly.pdbx_strand_id
1 'polypeptide(L)'
;MSQADQQSATSQPLSFDDVVALCQNDMQAVDKIIHQRLSSDVTLVNQLSHYIVNSGGKRLRPLLVLLSARSFNYAGDKHHLLAAIIEFIHTATLLHDD
;
A
#
# COMPACT_ATOMS: atom_id res chain seq x y z
N MET A 1 16.75 -30.44 40.25
CA MET A 1 17.35 -30.56 38.90
C MET A 1 16.29 -31.04 37.94
N SER A 2 15.65 -30.11 37.23
CA SER A 2 15.05 -30.37 35.92
C SER A 2 15.02 -29.02 35.20
N GLN A 3 16.09 -28.74 34.47
CA GLN A 3 16.18 -27.62 33.53
C GLN A 3 15.64 -28.13 32.20
N ALA A 4 14.35 -28.01 31.97
CA ALA A 4 13.72 -28.25 30.66
C ALA A 4 12.30 -27.69 30.73
N ASP A 5 12.14 -26.40 30.41
CA ASP A 5 10.94 -25.82 29.77
C ASP A 5 10.92 -24.31 29.95
N GLN A 6 11.69 -23.60 29.13
CA GLN A 6 11.29 -22.31 28.57
C GLN A 6 12.28 -21.90 27.48
N GLN A 7 12.12 -22.51 26.30
CA GLN A 7 12.46 -21.83 25.06
C GLN A 7 11.47 -20.68 24.89
N SER A 8 11.86 -19.52 25.39
CA SER A 8 11.31 -18.24 25.02
C SER A 8 11.44 -18.11 23.51
N ALA A 9 10.32 -18.21 22.79
CA ALA A 9 10.25 -17.91 21.37
C ALA A 9 10.68 -16.44 21.17
N THR A 10 11.93 -16.22 20.78
CA THR A 10 12.38 -14.90 20.34
C THR A 10 11.74 -14.64 18.98
N SER A 11 10.58 -13.98 18.98
CA SER A 11 9.96 -13.48 17.76
C SER A 11 10.97 -12.60 17.04
N GLN A 12 11.44 -13.04 15.87
CA GLN A 12 12.27 -12.19 15.02
C GLN A 12 11.49 -10.90 14.70
N PRO A 13 12.17 -9.74 14.67
CA PRO A 13 11.50 -8.49 14.33
C PRO A 13 10.97 -8.57 12.89
N LEU A 14 9.71 -8.16 12.71
CA LEU A 14 9.09 -8.03 11.39
C LEU A 14 9.91 -7.07 10.52
N SER A 15 10.37 -7.54 9.37
CA SER A 15 11.03 -6.69 8.39
C SER A 15 10.00 -5.84 7.64
N PHE A 16 10.47 -4.78 6.98
CA PHE A 16 9.60 -3.99 6.11
C PHE A 16 9.03 -4.83 4.95
N ASP A 17 9.82 -5.76 4.41
CA ASP A 17 9.41 -6.60 3.29
C ASP A 17 8.30 -7.57 3.72
N ASP A 18 8.31 -8.05 4.96
CA ASP A 18 7.22 -8.86 5.52
C ASP A 18 5.90 -8.06 5.58
N VAL A 19 5.99 -6.78 5.96
CA VAL A 19 4.82 -5.88 6.01
C VAL A 19 4.27 -5.61 4.60
N VAL A 20 5.15 -5.39 3.62
CA VAL A 20 4.74 -5.23 2.21
C VAL A 20 4.12 -6.51 1.68
N ALA A 21 4.71 -7.67 1.95
CA ALA A 21 4.19 -8.97 1.55
C ALA A 21 2.78 -9.23 2.11
N LEU A 22 2.52 -8.83 3.35
CA LEU A 22 1.20 -8.94 3.98
C LEU A 22 0.09 -8.23 3.18
N CYS A 23 0.42 -7.11 2.55
CA CYS A 23 -0.51 -6.25 1.79
C CYS A 23 -0.37 -6.40 0.27
N GLN A 24 0.39 -7.38 -0.25
CA GLN A 24 0.70 -7.46 -1.67
C GLN A 24 -0.55 -7.55 -2.57
N ASN A 25 -1.52 -8.40 -2.21
CA ASN A 25 -2.76 -8.54 -2.96
C ASN A 25 -3.62 -7.26 -2.93
N ASP A 26 -3.64 -6.59 -1.77
CA ASP A 26 -4.35 -5.32 -1.60
C ASP A 26 -3.71 -4.21 -2.43
N MET A 27 -2.37 -4.16 -2.48
CA MET A 27 -1.62 -3.22 -3.31
C MET A 27 -1.89 -3.44 -4.81
N GLN A 28 -1.98 -4.69 -5.28
CA GLN A 28 -2.38 -4.99 -6.66
C GLN A 28 -3.80 -4.52 -6.98
N ALA A 29 -4.73 -4.59 -6.01
CA ALA A 29 -6.07 -4.05 -6.18
C ALA A 29 -6.06 -2.52 -6.26
N VAL A 30 -5.25 -1.86 -5.44
CA VAL A 30 -5.02 -0.41 -5.51
C VAL A 30 -4.45 0.00 -6.87
N ASP A 31 -3.51 -0.76 -7.44
CA ASP A 31 -2.93 -0.47 -8.76
C ASP A 31 -3.96 -0.53 -9.88
N LYS A 32 -4.83 -1.55 -9.84
CA LYS A 32 -5.94 -1.65 -10.78
C LYS A 32 -6.86 -0.44 -10.69
N ILE A 33 -7.19 0.02 -9.48
CA ILE A 33 -8.02 1.21 -9.28
C ILE A 33 -7.32 2.46 -9.81
N ILE A 34 -6.02 2.63 -9.55
CA ILE A 34 -5.25 3.77 -10.04
C ILE A 34 -5.28 3.82 -11.58
N HIS A 35 -4.98 2.70 -12.23
CA HIS A 35 -5.03 2.58 -13.69
C HIS A 35 -6.42 2.85 -14.26
N GLN A 36 -7.47 2.30 -13.64
CA GLN A 36 -8.85 2.51 -14.09
C GLN A 36 -9.28 3.97 -13.94
N ARG A 37 -8.89 4.65 -12.86
CA ARG A 37 -9.32 6.03 -12.56
C ARG A 37 -8.56 7.08 -13.38
N LEU A 38 -7.36 6.76 -13.84
CA LEU A 38 -6.54 7.64 -14.67
C LEU A 38 -6.53 7.26 -16.16
N SER A 39 -7.35 6.28 -16.56
CA SER A 39 -7.54 5.95 -17.97
C SER A 39 -8.20 7.15 -18.67
N SER A 40 -7.50 7.69 -19.68
CA SER A 40 -7.93 8.89 -20.40
C SER A 40 -7.44 8.88 -21.84
N ASP A 41 -8.16 9.56 -22.74
CA ASP A 41 -7.68 9.83 -24.10
C ASP A 41 -6.48 10.80 -24.11
N VAL A 42 -6.22 11.49 -22.99
CA VAL A 42 -5.08 12.38 -22.83
C VAL A 42 -3.87 11.58 -22.37
N THR A 43 -2.88 11.43 -23.26
CA THR A 43 -1.63 10.67 -23.01
C THR A 43 -0.94 11.04 -21.70
N LEU A 44 -0.90 12.33 -21.35
CA LEU A 44 -0.25 12.80 -20.12
C LEU A 44 -0.90 12.22 -18.86
N VAL A 45 -2.22 12.01 -18.86
CA VAL A 45 -2.94 11.44 -17.72
C VAL A 45 -2.59 9.94 -17.57
N ASN A 46 -2.44 9.21 -18.68
CA ASN A 46 -1.98 7.81 -18.62
C ASN A 46 -0.53 7.71 -18.13
N GLN A 47 0.35 8.64 -18.51
CA GLN A 47 1.72 8.72 -18.00
C GLN A 47 1.74 8.93 -16.48
N LEU A 48 0.83 9.76 -15.95
CA LEU A 48 0.68 9.94 -14.51
C LEU A 48 0.31 8.63 -13.80
N SER A 49 -0.58 7.84 -14.37
CA SER A 49 -0.91 6.51 -13.81
C SER A 49 0.31 5.61 -13.69
N HIS A 50 1.15 5.57 -14.72
CA HIS A 50 2.39 4.80 -14.68
C HIS A 50 3.40 5.37 -13.69
N TYR A 51 3.51 6.69 -13.60
CA TYR A 51 4.36 7.34 -12.62
C TYR A 51 3.95 6.96 -11.19
N ILE A 52 2.66 6.96 -10.84
CA ILE A 52 2.19 6.59 -9.50
C ILE A 52 2.47 5.12 -9.17
N VAL A 53 2.20 4.21 -10.11
CA VAL A 53 2.35 2.76 -9.85
C VAL A 53 3.82 2.34 -9.87
N ASN A 54 4.62 2.91 -10.77
CA ASN A 54 6.00 2.49 -11.01
C ASN A 54 7.05 3.44 -10.42
N SER A 55 6.66 4.52 -9.77
CA SER A 55 7.61 5.34 -9.01
C SER A 55 8.21 4.45 -7.92
N GLY A 56 9.54 4.35 -7.89
CA GLY A 56 10.29 3.45 -7.00
C GLY A 56 10.20 3.77 -5.51
N GLY A 57 9.16 4.50 -5.09
CA GLY A 57 8.84 4.73 -3.69
C GLY A 57 8.20 3.51 -3.04
N LYS A 58 8.33 3.41 -1.71
CA LYS A 58 7.75 2.34 -0.89
C LYS A 58 6.20 2.40 -0.80
N ARG A 59 5.56 3.37 -1.45
CA ARG A 59 4.10 3.64 -1.44
C ARG A 59 3.50 3.53 -0.04
N LEU A 60 4.18 4.17 0.92
CA LEU A 60 3.88 4.08 2.36
C LEU A 60 2.46 4.54 2.69
N ARG A 61 1.89 5.47 1.92
CA ARG A 61 0.55 6.03 2.19
C ARG A 61 -0.56 5.01 1.88
N PRO A 62 -0.63 4.39 0.68
CA PRO A 62 -1.48 3.23 0.45
C PRO A 62 -1.27 2.13 1.48
N LEU A 63 -0.02 1.76 1.74
CA LEU A 63 0.31 0.69 2.68
C LEU A 63 -0.27 0.96 4.08
N LEU A 64 -0.16 2.19 4.59
CA LEU A 64 -0.70 2.58 5.88
C LEU A 64 -2.25 2.48 5.93
N VAL A 65 -2.94 2.87 4.86
CA VAL A 65 -4.40 2.74 4.77
C VAL A 65 -4.81 1.27 4.80
N LEU A 66 -4.13 0.42 4.04
CA LEU A 66 -4.43 -1.01 3.96
C LEU A 66 -4.16 -1.72 5.29
N LEU A 67 -3.01 -1.44 5.92
CA LEU A 67 -2.69 -1.97 7.24
C LEU A 67 -3.70 -1.52 8.30
N SER A 68 -4.17 -0.27 8.24
CA SER A 68 -5.21 0.24 9.13
C SER A 68 -6.51 -0.54 8.96
N ALA A 69 -6.99 -0.74 7.72
CA ALA A 69 -8.19 -1.52 7.44
C ALA A 69 -8.09 -2.94 8.01
N ARG A 70 -6.94 -3.61 7.83
CA ARG A 70 -6.68 -4.96 8.35
C ARG A 70 -6.63 -4.99 9.88
N SER A 71 -5.99 -3.99 10.50
CA SER A 71 -5.84 -3.89 11.96
C SER A 71 -7.18 -3.71 12.68
N PHE A 72 -8.17 -3.13 12.00
CA PHE A 72 -9.55 -2.99 12.49
C PHE A 72 -10.51 -4.07 11.96
N ASN A 73 -10.00 -5.15 11.36
CA ASN A 73 -10.81 -6.24 10.80
C ASN A 73 -11.90 -5.75 9.81
N TYR A 74 -11.60 -4.70 9.04
CA TYR A 74 -12.54 -4.19 8.04
C TYR A 74 -12.76 -5.21 6.92
N ALA A 75 -14.01 -5.59 6.69
CA ALA A 75 -14.39 -6.63 5.71
C ALA A 75 -15.05 -6.06 4.43
N GLY A 76 -15.12 -4.73 4.29
CA GLY A 76 -15.64 -4.09 3.08
C GLY A 76 -14.58 -3.87 2.00
N ASP A 77 -14.97 -3.27 0.89
CA ASP A 77 -14.14 -3.05 -0.32
C ASP A 77 -13.61 -1.62 -0.47
N LYS A 78 -14.07 -0.68 0.36
CA LYS A 78 -13.74 0.76 0.21
C LYS A 78 -12.28 1.10 0.51
N HIS A 79 -11.55 0.23 1.20
CA HIS A 79 -10.19 0.50 1.65
C HIS A 79 -9.19 0.56 0.49
N HIS A 80 -9.40 -0.20 -0.60
CA HIS A 80 -8.58 -0.09 -1.81
C HIS A 80 -8.80 1.26 -2.52
N LEU A 81 -10.07 1.69 -2.64
CA LEU A 81 -10.40 2.99 -3.24
C LEU A 81 -9.84 4.14 -2.39
N LEU A 82 -9.93 4.04 -1.05
CA LEU A 82 -9.38 5.04 -0.14
C LEU A 82 -7.85 5.13 -0.26
N ALA A 83 -7.16 3.99 -0.32
CA ALA A 83 -5.71 3.95 -0.52
C ALA A 83 -5.30 4.62 -1.84
N ALA A 84 -6.04 4.39 -2.93
CA ALA A 84 -5.82 5.07 -4.20
C ALA A 84 -6.07 6.59 -4.12
N ILE A 85 -7.15 7.03 -3.46
CA ILE A 85 -7.45 8.46 -3.26
C ILE A 85 -6.33 9.18 -2.52
N ILE A 86 -5.83 8.57 -1.44
CA ILE A 86 -4.73 9.16 -0.66
C ILE A 86 -3.48 9.32 -1.52
N GLU A 87 -3.17 8.34 -2.36
CA GLU A 87 -2.01 8.44 -3.25
C GLU A 87 -2.22 9.47 -4.36
N PHE A 88 -3.43 9.62 -4.91
CA PHE A 88 -3.74 10.70 -5.85
C PHE A 88 -3.52 12.08 -5.25
N ILE A 89 -3.99 12.31 -4.02
CA ILE A 89 -3.78 13.58 -3.32
C ILE A 89 -2.29 13.82 -3.12
N HIS A 90 -1.54 12.81 -2.67
CA HIS A 90 -0.10 12.93 -2.51
C HIS A 90 0.63 13.25 -3.82
N THR A 91 0.29 12.58 -4.91
CA THR A 91 0.93 12.85 -6.20
C THR A 91 0.55 14.23 -6.73
N ALA A 92 -0.70 14.67 -6.54
CA ALA A 92 -1.12 16.02 -6.91
C ALA A 92 -0.35 17.09 -6.13
N THR A 93 -0.05 16.88 -4.85
CA THR A 93 0.79 17.83 -4.09
C THR A 93 2.22 17.85 -4.64
N LEU A 94 2.82 16.68 -4.94
CA LEU A 94 4.18 16.65 -5.52
C LEU A 94 4.25 17.38 -6.86
N LEU A 95 3.28 17.15 -7.75
CA LEU A 95 3.25 17.80 -9.08
C LEU A 95 3.03 19.31 -9.04
N HIS A 96 2.46 19.84 -7.95
CA HIS A 96 2.26 21.27 -7.78
C HIS A 96 3.39 21.92 -6.96
N ASP A 97 4.06 21.15 -6.11
CA ASP A 97 5.22 21.59 -5.34
C ASP A 97 6.49 21.67 -6.22
N ASP A 98 6.60 20.80 -7.23
CA ASP A 98 7.63 20.80 -8.29
C ASP A 98 7.27 21.74 -9.45
#